data_AF-A0AAE4TPH7-F1
#
_entry.id   AF-A0AAE4TPH7-F1
#
_cell.length_a   1.000
_cell.length_b   1.000
_cell.length_c   1.000
_cell.angle_alpha   90.00
_cell.angle_beta   90.00
_cell.angle_gamma   90.00
#
_symmetry.space_group_name_H-M   'P 1'
#
loop_
_entity.id
_entity.type
_entity.pdbx_description
1 polymer ?
#
loop_
_entity_poly.entity_id
_entity_poly.type
_entity_poly.pdbx_seq_one_letter_code
_entity_poly.pdbx_strand_id
1 'polypeptide(L)'
;MADKKDQHLVPACYLSSFVADISDAAKHNPRLEAGVYVNSNTLDSGWKMRGINHKTFKKSYYYNLPEDNPNEPYIENFLSGIERLYRKNLQKVINRELDNEAMSFLSYFTSIQYIRVDKFITSMQNSWDQIAKWCDEVSGGNQYTSTLANVVKKQIPTIDLGGIIHSNACIIYNNTRFPFVTSDTPVVRKNVNVPDLKWVIPQAKLDHSVSDSHESSFFFFPLTPYIAYVSCDLIQTGSILEFNDDELTHIFYLNYYSISNAHKHVYSSVREPIKGEVELSKYLKNKPNGQLIKIYTDQHRLSIKGLVVSSDGNSLSFLCEPSNELSKLKLGEKVSLAEIYDSGSNIIGMRHCSVQKLDVDGGLVVLESDFKFCI
;
A
#
# COMPACT_ATOMS: atom_id res chain seq x y z
N MET A 1 27.64 -8.84 20.06
CA MET A 1 26.65 -9.09 18.98
C MET A 1 25.34 -9.39 19.65
N ALA A 2 24.22 -8.86 19.16
CA ALA A 2 22.93 -9.07 19.82
C ALA A 2 22.52 -10.55 19.86
N ASP A 3 21.81 -10.96 20.90
CA ASP A 3 21.37 -12.34 21.08
C ASP A 3 20.14 -12.67 20.20
N LYS A 4 19.30 -11.67 19.92
CA LYS A 4 18.14 -11.79 19.03
C LYS A 4 18.56 -11.69 17.57
N LYS A 5 18.98 -12.83 17.02
CA LYS A 5 19.40 -12.93 15.61
C LYS A 5 18.21 -12.89 14.66
N ASP A 6 17.26 -13.80 14.77
CA ASP A 6 16.26 -14.00 13.73
C ASP A 6 14.98 -13.19 13.98
N GLN A 7 14.91 -12.01 13.37
CA GLN A 7 13.80 -11.06 13.55
C GLN A 7 12.78 -11.18 12.44
N HIS A 8 11.51 -11.18 12.82
CA HIS A 8 10.38 -11.22 11.87
C HIS A 8 10.15 -9.85 11.23
N LEU A 9 10.13 -9.80 9.89
CA LEU A 9 9.72 -8.59 9.17
C LEU A 9 8.22 -8.36 9.24
N VAL A 10 7.48 -9.47 9.16
CA VAL A 10 6.04 -9.54 9.44
C VAL A 10 5.87 -10.38 10.70
N PRO A 11 5.24 -9.84 11.77
CA PRO A 11 5.19 -10.49 13.08
C PRO A 11 4.66 -11.92 13.04
N ALA A 12 5.27 -12.79 13.84
CA ALA A 12 4.76 -14.15 14.03
C ALA A 12 3.33 -14.16 14.58
N CYS A 13 3.00 -13.23 15.50
CA CYS A 13 1.64 -13.12 16.05
C CYS A 13 0.61 -12.79 14.98
N TYR A 14 0.97 -11.98 13.99
CA TYR A 14 0.13 -11.66 12.84
C TYR A 14 -0.02 -12.86 11.90
N LEU A 15 1.12 -13.44 11.46
CA LEU A 15 1.16 -14.58 10.54
C LEU A 15 0.42 -15.81 11.07
N SER A 16 0.32 -15.95 12.40
CA SER A 16 -0.45 -17.04 13.02
C SER A 16 -1.92 -17.08 12.58
N SER A 17 -2.49 -15.93 12.20
CA SER A 17 -3.87 -15.82 11.69
C SER A 17 -4.04 -16.39 10.29
N PHE A 18 -2.94 -16.58 9.55
CA PHE A 18 -2.93 -17.07 8.16
C PHE A 18 -2.36 -18.49 8.04
N VAL A 19 -2.17 -19.19 9.15
CA VAL A 19 -1.77 -20.61 9.12
C VAL A 19 -2.88 -21.41 8.46
N ALA A 20 -2.50 -22.23 7.48
CA ALA A 20 -3.41 -23.10 6.76
C ALA A 20 -4.05 -24.13 7.69
N ASP A 21 -5.36 -24.33 7.53
CA ASP A 21 -6.00 -25.51 8.08
C ASP A 21 -5.58 -26.73 7.27
N ILE A 22 -4.84 -27.63 7.93
CA ILE A 22 -4.35 -28.88 7.33
C ILE A 22 -5.03 -30.11 7.94
N SER A 23 -6.15 -29.95 8.65
CA SER A 23 -6.80 -31.03 9.39
C SER A 23 -7.01 -32.29 8.55
N ASP A 24 -7.42 -32.15 7.29
CA ASP A 24 -7.60 -33.29 6.37
C ASP A 24 -6.29 -33.87 5.84
N ALA A 25 -5.28 -33.04 5.57
CA ALA A 25 -3.96 -33.50 5.15
C ALA A 25 -3.21 -34.21 6.30
N ALA A 26 -3.39 -33.74 7.52
CA ALA A 26 -2.79 -34.31 8.74
C ALA A 26 -3.32 -35.71 9.05
N LYS A 27 -4.57 -36.04 8.67
CA LYS A 27 -5.11 -37.42 8.74
C LYS A 27 -4.28 -38.42 7.94
N HIS A 28 -3.70 -37.98 6.83
CA HIS A 28 -2.92 -38.82 5.91
C HIS A 28 -1.41 -38.75 6.19
N ASN A 29 -0.93 -37.62 6.71
CA ASN A 29 0.45 -37.43 7.12
C ASN A 29 0.53 -36.67 8.46
N PRO A 30 0.56 -37.39 9.60
CA PRO A 30 0.60 -36.77 10.93
C PRO A 30 1.87 -35.95 11.23
N ARG A 31 2.93 -36.09 10.42
CA ARG A 31 4.16 -35.30 10.56
C ARG A 31 4.10 -33.96 9.80
N LEU A 32 3.03 -33.69 9.07
CA LEU A 32 2.84 -32.44 8.37
C LEU A 32 2.60 -31.32 9.39
N GLU A 33 3.49 -30.33 9.42
CA GLU A 33 3.31 -29.13 10.23
C GLU A 33 2.55 -28.07 9.45
N ALA A 34 1.56 -27.45 10.10
CA ALA A 34 0.80 -26.35 9.52
C ALA A 34 1.69 -25.12 9.34
N GLY A 35 1.44 -24.37 8.27
CA GLY A 35 2.18 -23.15 7.97
C GLY A 35 1.39 -22.23 7.06
N VAL A 36 2.04 -21.18 6.62
CA VAL A 36 1.48 -20.20 5.69
C VAL A 36 1.91 -20.58 4.28
N TYR A 37 1.00 -20.55 3.31
CA TYR A 37 1.38 -20.72 1.90
C TYR A 37 2.07 -19.47 1.40
N VAL A 38 3.20 -19.65 0.72
CA VAL A 38 4.03 -18.57 0.19
C VAL A 38 4.19 -18.70 -1.31
N ASN A 39 4.05 -17.59 -2.03
CA ASN A 39 4.36 -17.44 -3.45
C ASN A 39 5.22 -16.17 -3.68
N SER A 40 5.70 -15.95 -4.90
CA SER A 40 6.38 -14.72 -5.31
C SER A 40 5.35 -13.59 -5.48
N ASN A 41 5.82 -12.33 -5.49
CA ASN A 41 5.00 -11.15 -5.79
C ASN A 41 4.41 -11.13 -7.21
N THR A 42 4.90 -12.00 -8.11
CA THR A 42 4.38 -12.23 -9.47
C THR A 42 3.59 -13.55 -9.59
N LEU A 43 3.36 -14.24 -8.47
CA LEU A 43 2.60 -15.50 -8.38
C LEU A 43 3.13 -16.64 -9.26
N ASP A 44 4.42 -16.67 -9.58
CA ASP A 44 5.00 -17.62 -10.53
C ASP A 44 5.91 -18.69 -9.91
N SER A 45 6.16 -18.62 -8.61
CA SER A 45 6.99 -19.58 -7.90
C SER A 45 6.24 -20.84 -7.42
N GLY A 46 4.90 -20.79 -7.53
CA GLY A 46 3.96 -21.77 -6.98
C GLY A 46 3.84 -21.67 -5.46
N TRP A 47 2.67 -22.00 -4.93
CA TRP A 47 2.39 -21.93 -3.50
C TRP A 47 3.05 -23.06 -2.71
N LYS A 48 3.92 -22.67 -1.76
CA LYS A 48 4.65 -23.59 -0.88
C LYS A 48 4.37 -23.27 0.57
N MET A 49 3.95 -24.25 1.34
CA MET A 49 3.69 -24.09 2.77
C MET A 49 5.00 -23.94 3.54
N ARG A 50 5.08 -22.93 4.41
CA ARG A 50 6.24 -22.65 5.27
C ARG A 50 5.75 -22.38 6.69
N GLY A 51 6.35 -23.05 7.68
CA GLY A 51 6.08 -22.74 9.09
C GLY A 51 6.49 -21.30 9.43
N ILE A 52 5.82 -20.67 10.39
CA ILE A 52 6.01 -19.24 10.77
C ILE A 52 7.48 -18.93 11.15
N ASN A 53 8.21 -19.95 11.62
CA ASN A 53 9.62 -19.81 12.01
C ASN A 53 10.61 -19.97 10.85
N HIS A 54 10.14 -20.24 9.64
CA HIS A 54 10.99 -20.40 8.46
C HIS A 54 11.72 -19.10 8.11
N LYS A 55 12.96 -19.23 7.59
CA LYS A 55 13.82 -18.10 7.19
C LYS A 55 13.21 -17.14 6.16
N THR A 56 12.15 -17.54 5.46
CA THR A 56 11.41 -16.66 4.54
C THR A 56 10.77 -15.48 5.27
N PHE A 57 10.38 -15.66 6.53
CA PHE A 57 9.71 -14.63 7.33
C PHE A 57 10.67 -13.84 8.22
N LYS A 58 11.95 -14.24 8.28
CA LYS A 58 12.94 -13.72 9.23
C LYS A 58 14.15 -13.13 8.51
N LYS A 59 14.74 -12.09 9.08
CA LYS A 59 16.05 -11.56 8.69
C LYS A 59 16.94 -11.44 9.93
N SER A 60 18.22 -11.76 9.76
CA SER A 60 19.16 -11.66 10.85
C SER A 60 19.51 -10.20 11.16
N TYR A 61 19.37 -9.78 12.42
CA TYR A 61 19.77 -8.45 12.92
C TYR A 61 19.18 -7.26 12.16
N TYR A 62 18.00 -7.42 11.59
CA TYR A 62 17.41 -6.43 10.70
C TYR A 62 17.11 -5.08 11.37
N TYR A 63 16.54 -5.10 12.58
CA TYR A 63 16.19 -3.91 13.34
C TYR A 63 17.28 -3.44 14.30
N ASN A 64 18.43 -4.13 14.35
CA ASN A 64 19.53 -3.74 15.22
C ASN A 64 20.21 -2.47 14.71
N LEU A 65 20.43 -1.53 15.62
CA LEU A 65 21.24 -0.34 15.39
C LEU A 65 22.69 -0.59 15.82
N PRO A 66 23.69 0.04 15.17
CA PRO A 66 25.09 -0.08 15.58
C PRO A 66 25.34 0.28 17.06
N GLU A 67 24.58 1.23 17.59
CA GLU A 67 24.65 1.72 18.97
C GLU A 67 23.82 0.91 19.98
N ASP A 68 23.06 -0.11 19.54
CA ASP A 68 22.20 -0.88 20.44
C ASP A 68 22.98 -1.67 21.49
N ASN A 69 22.41 -1.75 22.70
CA ASN A 69 22.80 -2.79 23.64
C ASN A 69 22.45 -4.18 23.05
N PRO A 70 23.43 -5.08 22.87
CA PRO A 70 23.19 -6.43 22.34
C PRO A 70 22.08 -7.22 23.05
N ASN A 71 21.91 -7.01 24.36
CA ASN A 71 20.94 -7.72 25.19
C ASN A 71 19.57 -7.04 25.18
N GLU A 72 19.53 -5.74 24.85
CA GLU A 72 18.32 -4.91 24.90
C GLU A 72 18.20 -4.05 23.63
N PRO A 73 18.05 -4.68 22.45
CA PRO A 73 17.89 -3.94 21.20
C PRO A 73 16.63 -3.08 21.24
N TYR A 74 16.77 -1.78 21.03
CA TYR A 74 15.73 -0.79 21.30
C TYR A 74 14.47 -1.01 20.46
N ILE A 75 14.63 -1.10 19.13
CA ILE A 75 13.51 -1.23 18.18
C ILE A 75 12.80 -2.57 18.37
N GLU A 76 13.55 -3.66 18.52
CA GLU A 76 13.00 -5.01 18.69
C GLU A 76 12.20 -5.15 20.00
N ASN A 77 12.68 -4.55 21.10
CA ASN A 77 11.97 -4.55 22.38
C ASN A 77 10.68 -3.72 22.29
N PHE A 78 10.71 -2.57 21.62
CA PHE A 78 9.52 -1.78 21.33
C PHE A 78 8.48 -2.57 20.51
N LEU A 79 8.88 -3.15 19.38
CA LEU A 79 7.99 -3.95 18.52
C LEU A 79 7.40 -5.15 19.28
N SER A 80 8.21 -5.83 20.09
CA SER A 80 7.77 -6.94 20.95
C SER A 80 6.66 -6.53 21.92
N GLY A 81 6.72 -5.31 22.48
CA GLY A 81 5.69 -4.79 23.38
C GLY A 81 4.33 -4.66 22.69
N ILE A 82 4.32 -4.15 21.46
CA ILE A 82 3.11 -3.98 20.65
C ILE A 82 2.56 -5.34 20.20
N GLU A 83 3.44 -6.24 19.73
CA GLU A 83 3.05 -7.56 19.24
C GLU A 83 2.36 -8.42 20.29
N ARG A 84 2.70 -8.26 21.58
CA ARG A 84 2.04 -8.95 22.70
C ARG A 84 0.56 -8.60 22.84
N LEU A 85 0.18 -7.38 22.45
CA LEU A 85 -1.20 -6.89 22.56
C LEU A 85 -2.05 -7.28 21.35
N TYR A 86 -1.44 -7.72 20.24
CA TYR A 86 -2.15 -8.01 19.00
C TYR A 86 -3.27 -9.03 19.18
N ARG A 87 -2.97 -10.18 19.81
CA ARG A 87 -3.94 -11.28 19.96
C ARG A 87 -5.17 -10.87 20.79
N LYS A 88 -4.96 -10.11 21.87
CA LYS A 88 -6.05 -9.60 22.72
C LYS A 88 -7.02 -8.74 21.90
N ASN A 89 -6.49 -7.76 21.18
CA ASN A 89 -7.30 -6.83 20.41
C ASN A 89 -7.92 -7.48 19.16
N LEU A 90 -7.20 -8.39 18.49
CA LEU A 90 -7.77 -9.16 17.38
C LEU A 90 -8.95 -10.01 17.84
N GLN A 91 -8.89 -10.63 19.02
CA GLN A 91 -10.00 -11.44 19.53
C GLN A 91 -11.25 -10.60 19.77
N LYS A 92 -11.12 -9.36 20.27
CA LYS A 92 -12.25 -8.43 20.38
C LYS A 92 -12.91 -8.19 19.01
N VAL A 93 -12.12 -7.94 17.97
CA VAL A 93 -12.63 -7.75 16.60
C VAL A 93 -13.31 -9.02 16.08
N ILE A 94 -12.72 -10.20 16.29
CA ILE A 94 -13.34 -11.48 15.90
C ILE A 94 -14.71 -11.64 16.58
N ASN A 95 -14.82 -11.27 17.85
CA ASN A 95 -16.05 -11.29 18.62
C ASN A 95 -17.00 -10.12 18.31
N ARG A 96 -16.64 -9.24 17.36
CA ARG A 96 -17.38 -8.01 16.99
C ARG A 96 -17.51 -6.97 18.12
N GLU A 97 -16.59 -7.01 19.08
CA GLU A 97 -16.45 -6.03 20.17
C GLU A 97 -15.59 -4.84 19.69
N LEU A 98 -16.17 -3.99 18.82
CA LEU A 98 -15.47 -2.87 18.18
C LEU A 98 -15.45 -1.61 19.06
N ASP A 99 -14.80 -1.70 20.22
CA ASP A 99 -14.59 -0.54 21.09
C ASP A 99 -13.45 0.37 20.61
N ASN A 100 -13.39 1.59 21.17
CA ASN A 100 -12.37 2.58 20.85
C ASN A 100 -10.94 2.06 21.15
N GLU A 101 -10.76 1.29 22.23
CA GLU A 101 -9.46 0.71 22.59
C GLU A 101 -8.94 -0.21 21.47
N ALA A 102 -9.78 -1.14 21.00
CA ALA A 102 -9.43 -2.10 19.95
C ALA A 102 -9.17 -1.39 18.62
N MET A 103 -10.05 -0.47 18.22
CA MET A 103 -9.92 0.24 16.94
C MET A 103 -8.74 1.21 16.92
N SER A 104 -8.46 1.89 18.05
CA SER A 104 -7.27 2.73 18.21
C SER A 104 -5.99 1.90 18.16
N PHE A 105 -5.96 0.76 18.89
CA PHE A 105 -4.84 -0.17 18.82
C PHE A 105 -4.59 -0.69 17.41
N LEU A 106 -5.63 -1.10 16.66
CA LEU A 106 -5.47 -1.60 15.29
C LEU A 106 -4.98 -0.51 14.35
N SER A 107 -5.44 0.73 14.52
CA SER A 107 -4.96 1.87 13.74
C SER A 107 -3.45 2.07 13.98
N TYR A 108 -3.03 2.07 15.24
CA TYR A 108 -1.62 2.16 15.60
C TYR A 108 -0.80 0.96 15.10
N PHE A 109 -1.31 -0.25 15.28
CA PHE A 109 -0.65 -1.47 14.80
C PHE A 109 -0.51 -1.46 13.28
N THR A 110 -1.52 -0.98 12.55
CA THR A 110 -1.46 -0.78 11.09
C THR A 110 -0.36 0.20 10.70
N SER A 111 -0.25 1.35 11.38
CA SER A 111 0.85 2.30 11.16
C SER A 111 2.22 1.64 11.33
N ILE A 112 2.40 0.87 12.41
CA ILE A 112 3.65 0.16 12.69
C ILE A 112 3.94 -0.91 11.63
N GLN A 113 2.95 -1.68 11.19
CA GLN A 113 3.13 -2.70 10.15
C GLN A 113 3.43 -2.07 8.77
N TYR A 114 2.96 -0.85 8.51
CA TYR A 114 3.28 -0.13 7.28
C TYR A 114 4.73 0.40 7.24
N ILE A 115 5.26 0.90 8.37
CA ILE A 115 6.62 1.48 8.41
C ILE A 115 7.74 0.46 8.59
N ARG A 116 7.49 -0.64 9.30
CA ARG A 116 8.57 -1.54 9.75
C ARG A 116 9.11 -2.47 8.66
N VAL A 117 8.43 -2.52 7.51
CA VAL A 117 8.73 -3.47 6.43
C VAL A 117 9.87 -2.97 5.54
N ASP A 118 10.54 -3.93 4.92
CA ASP A 118 11.74 -3.69 4.12
C ASP A 118 11.53 -2.67 3.00
N LYS A 119 10.40 -2.79 2.29
CA LYS A 119 10.01 -1.89 1.22
C LYS A 119 9.97 -0.43 1.68
N PHE A 120 9.35 -0.16 2.84
CA PHE A 120 9.22 1.20 3.37
C PHE A 120 10.57 1.72 3.87
N ILE A 121 11.27 0.94 4.69
CA ILE A 121 12.56 1.34 5.28
C ILE A 121 13.57 1.67 4.20
N THR A 122 13.72 0.80 3.20
CA THR A 122 14.67 1.02 2.10
C THR A 122 14.27 2.24 1.26
N SER A 123 12.99 2.37 0.90
CA SER A 123 12.54 3.51 0.09
C SER A 123 12.77 4.85 0.79
N MET A 124 12.39 4.96 2.07
CA MET A 124 12.55 6.19 2.82
C MET A 124 14.01 6.48 3.16
N GLN A 125 14.82 5.45 3.45
CA GLN A 125 16.24 5.64 3.73
C GLN A 125 16.96 6.14 2.48
N ASN A 126 16.64 5.60 1.29
CA ASN A 126 17.20 6.10 0.03
C ASN A 126 16.92 7.60 -0.18
N SER A 127 15.72 8.08 0.17
CA SER A 127 15.40 9.52 0.10
C SER A 127 16.26 10.34 1.06
N TRP A 128 16.43 9.87 2.30
CA TRP A 128 17.31 10.53 3.27
C TRP A 128 18.78 10.50 2.86
N ASP A 129 19.24 9.40 2.26
CA ASP A 129 20.60 9.25 1.76
C ASP A 129 20.87 10.23 0.60
N GLN A 130 19.89 10.49 -0.27
CA GLN A 130 19.98 11.51 -1.32
C GLN A 130 20.07 12.92 -0.74
N ILE A 131 19.22 13.26 0.25
CA ILE A 131 19.27 14.55 0.94
C ILE A 131 20.63 14.72 1.64
N ALA A 132 21.09 13.69 2.34
CA ALA A 132 22.37 13.70 3.04
C ALA A 132 23.52 14.00 2.07
N LYS A 133 23.51 13.33 0.90
CA LYS A 133 24.50 13.54 -0.15
C LYS A 133 24.51 14.99 -0.65
N TRP A 134 23.36 15.58 -0.94
CA TRP A 134 23.29 16.99 -1.37
C TRP A 134 23.80 17.95 -0.30
N CYS A 135 23.48 17.71 0.97
CA CYS A 135 23.98 18.53 2.07
C CYS A 135 25.51 18.42 2.22
N ASP A 136 26.06 17.19 2.16
CA ASP A 136 27.50 16.93 2.24
C ASP A 136 28.26 17.53 1.05
N GLU A 137 27.68 17.53 -0.16
CA GLU A 137 28.24 18.19 -1.35
C GLU A 137 28.35 19.72 -1.17
N VAL A 138 27.40 20.34 -0.46
CA VAL A 138 27.41 21.78 -0.18
C VAL A 138 28.33 22.14 0.99
N SER A 139 28.31 21.37 2.08
CA SER A 139 29.11 21.67 3.28
C SER A 139 30.56 21.20 3.18
N GLY A 140 30.84 20.26 2.29
CA GLY A 140 32.07 19.48 2.27
C GLY A 140 32.09 18.41 3.38
N GLY A 141 32.52 17.19 3.05
CA GLY A 141 32.68 16.09 4.01
C GLY A 141 31.63 14.98 3.89
N ASN A 142 31.33 14.29 4.98
CA ASN A 142 30.40 13.15 5.06
C ASN A 142 29.56 13.15 6.36
N GLN A 143 29.39 14.33 6.97
CA GLN A 143 28.73 14.48 8.26
C GLN A 143 27.25 14.10 8.18
N TYR A 144 26.55 14.57 7.16
CA TYR A 144 25.12 14.34 7.00
C TYR A 144 24.84 12.87 6.67
N THR A 145 25.66 12.26 5.80
CA THR A 145 25.58 10.82 5.50
C THR A 145 25.73 9.99 6.77
N SER A 146 26.72 10.32 7.61
CA SER A 146 26.94 9.61 8.88
C SER A 146 25.81 9.83 9.88
N THR A 147 25.26 11.05 9.95
CA THR A 147 24.20 11.43 10.89
C THR A 147 22.86 10.78 10.53
N LEU A 148 22.54 10.71 9.24
CA LEU A 148 21.26 10.19 8.73
C LEU A 148 21.29 8.66 8.49
N ALA A 149 22.41 8.00 8.75
CA ALA A 149 22.51 6.56 8.66
C ALA A 149 21.49 5.85 9.57
N ASN A 150 20.70 4.95 8.97
CA ASN A 150 19.62 4.21 9.63
C ASN A 150 18.53 5.09 10.27
N VAL A 151 18.41 6.37 9.91
CA VAL A 151 17.45 7.31 10.53
C VAL A 151 16.02 6.78 10.47
N VAL A 152 15.64 6.13 9.38
CA VAL A 152 14.28 5.59 9.21
C VAL A 152 13.97 4.49 10.21
N LYS A 153 14.94 3.60 10.50
CA LYS A 153 14.77 2.57 11.54
C LYS A 153 14.64 3.21 12.92
N LYS A 154 15.50 4.19 13.23
CA LYS A 154 15.48 4.93 14.51
C LYS A 154 14.15 5.63 14.76
N GLN A 155 13.45 6.02 13.69
CA GLN A 155 12.15 6.65 13.74
C GLN A 155 10.98 5.66 13.94
N ILE A 156 11.15 4.34 13.80
CA ILE A 156 10.04 3.38 13.95
C ILE A 156 9.25 3.57 15.25
N PRO A 157 9.89 3.78 16.42
CA PRO A 157 9.16 3.96 17.67
C PRO A 157 8.47 5.31 17.84
N THR A 158 8.84 6.31 17.04
CA THR A 158 8.45 7.71 17.24
C THR A 158 7.73 8.34 16.05
N ILE A 159 7.71 7.68 14.89
CA ILE A 159 7.09 8.22 13.69
C ILE A 159 5.57 8.21 13.82
N ASP A 160 5.00 9.39 13.65
CA ASP A 160 3.58 9.56 13.34
C ASP A 160 3.47 9.83 11.85
N LEU A 161 2.79 8.92 11.14
CA LEU A 161 2.63 9.04 9.69
C LEU A 161 1.56 10.05 9.30
N GLY A 162 0.67 10.43 10.22
CA GLY A 162 -0.60 11.03 9.85
C GLY A 162 -1.41 10.12 8.90
N GLY A 163 -2.67 10.48 8.64
CA GLY A 163 -3.47 9.84 7.60
C GLY A 163 -4.12 8.49 7.94
N ILE A 164 -3.62 7.69 8.88
CA ILE A 164 -4.39 6.57 9.47
C ILE A 164 -5.25 7.17 10.59
N ILE A 165 -6.42 7.65 10.23
CA ILE A 165 -7.31 8.34 11.17
C ILE A 165 -8.24 7.31 11.77
N HIS A 166 -8.11 7.10 13.08
CA HIS A 166 -8.96 6.17 13.84
C HIS A 166 -10.46 6.42 13.62
N SER A 167 -10.90 7.68 13.51
CA SER A 167 -12.31 8.01 13.24
C SER A 167 -12.82 7.53 11.89
N ASN A 168 -11.91 7.29 10.93
CA ASN A 168 -12.23 6.86 9.57
C ASN A 168 -11.94 5.36 9.40
N ALA A 169 -11.61 4.67 10.49
CA ALA A 169 -11.29 3.25 10.48
C ALA A 169 -12.56 2.40 10.51
N CYS A 170 -12.62 1.39 9.65
CA CYS A 170 -13.70 0.41 9.57
C CYS A 170 -13.13 -1.01 9.52
N ILE A 171 -13.96 -2.00 9.85
CA ILE A 171 -13.64 -3.42 9.72
C ILE A 171 -14.46 -4.03 8.58
N ILE A 172 -13.79 -4.78 7.71
CA ILE A 172 -14.40 -5.65 6.72
C ILE A 172 -14.49 -7.06 7.29
N TYR A 173 -15.70 -7.61 7.35
CA TYR A 173 -15.97 -9.03 7.55
C TYR A 173 -16.27 -9.66 6.19
N ASN A 174 -15.35 -10.51 5.73
CA ASN A 174 -15.45 -11.22 4.46
C ASN A 174 -16.11 -12.58 4.70
N ASN A 175 -17.39 -12.67 4.35
CA ASN A 175 -18.18 -13.90 4.39
C ASN A 175 -18.17 -14.62 3.04
N THR A 176 -17.33 -14.20 2.10
CA THR A 176 -17.23 -14.84 0.79
C THR A 176 -16.40 -16.11 0.84
N ARG A 177 -16.50 -16.93 -0.21
CA ARG A 177 -15.67 -18.14 -0.36
C ARG A 177 -14.18 -17.90 -0.60
N PHE A 178 -13.73 -16.66 -0.87
CA PHE A 178 -12.31 -16.38 -1.12
C PHE A 178 -11.69 -15.63 0.06
N PRO A 179 -10.59 -16.15 0.63
CA PRO A 179 -9.92 -15.48 1.73
C PRO A 179 -9.14 -14.26 1.24
N PHE A 180 -8.89 -13.34 2.17
CA PHE A 180 -7.88 -12.31 1.98
C PHE A 180 -6.48 -12.91 1.93
N VAL A 181 -5.64 -12.34 1.06
CA VAL A 181 -4.20 -12.60 1.01
C VAL A 181 -3.43 -11.45 1.65
N THR A 182 -2.28 -11.76 2.24
CA THR A 182 -1.33 -10.79 2.77
C THR A 182 0.04 -10.94 2.11
N SER A 183 1.05 -10.22 2.59
CA SER A 183 2.39 -10.23 1.99
C SER A 183 3.47 -9.86 3.01
N ASP A 184 4.72 -9.81 2.56
CA ASP A 184 5.83 -9.21 3.30
C ASP A 184 5.70 -7.68 3.48
N THR A 185 4.69 -7.06 2.87
CA THR A 185 4.30 -5.66 3.01
C THR A 185 2.78 -5.61 3.27
N PRO A 186 2.32 -5.99 4.47
CA PRO A 186 0.94 -6.43 4.67
C PRO A 186 -0.07 -5.27 4.69
N VAL A 187 0.39 -4.04 4.91
CA VAL A 187 -0.45 -2.83 4.85
C VAL A 187 -0.31 -2.19 3.48
N VAL A 188 -1.43 -2.09 2.78
CA VAL A 188 -1.55 -1.35 1.52
C VAL A 188 -1.90 0.09 1.84
N ARG A 189 -1.17 1.03 1.25
CA ARG A 189 -1.54 2.45 1.19
C ARG A 189 -1.72 2.86 -0.27
N LYS A 190 -2.87 3.41 -0.61
CA LYS A 190 -3.14 4.01 -1.92
C LYS A 190 -3.78 5.37 -1.77
N ASN A 191 -3.38 6.29 -2.63
CA ASN A 191 -4.14 7.52 -2.81
C ASN A 191 -5.29 7.22 -3.78
N VAL A 192 -6.52 7.51 -3.34
CA VAL A 192 -7.76 7.15 -4.06
C VAL A 192 -8.76 8.29 -4.02
N ASN A 193 -9.67 8.32 -4.98
CA ASN A 193 -10.90 9.10 -4.93
C ASN A 193 -12.12 8.16 -4.89
N VAL A 194 -13.32 8.72 -4.84
CA VAL A 194 -14.58 7.94 -4.82
C VAL A 194 -14.67 6.96 -6.01
N PRO A 195 -14.39 7.37 -7.27
CA PRO A 195 -14.33 6.44 -8.40
C PRO A 195 -13.39 5.25 -8.24
N ASP A 196 -12.18 5.44 -7.71
CA ASP A 196 -11.24 4.34 -7.44
C ASP A 196 -11.77 3.40 -6.36
N LEU A 197 -12.36 3.99 -5.32
CA LEU A 197 -12.75 3.24 -4.13
C LEU A 197 -13.94 2.30 -4.42
N LYS A 198 -14.79 2.63 -5.42
CA LYS A 198 -15.87 1.76 -5.93
C LYS A 198 -15.39 0.37 -6.36
N TRP A 199 -14.12 0.19 -6.72
CA TRP A 199 -13.59 -1.12 -7.08
C TRP A 199 -13.43 -2.05 -5.88
N VAL A 200 -13.24 -1.51 -4.68
CA VAL A 200 -12.90 -2.28 -3.47
C VAL A 200 -13.89 -2.10 -2.31
N ILE A 201 -14.71 -1.04 -2.34
CA ILE A 201 -15.76 -0.77 -1.35
C ILE A 201 -17.10 -0.58 -2.09
N PRO A 202 -18.20 -1.17 -1.59
CA PRO A 202 -19.53 -1.03 -2.18
C PRO A 202 -19.98 0.42 -2.26
N GLN A 203 -20.60 0.79 -3.38
CA GLN A 203 -21.03 2.16 -3.64
C GLN A 203 -21.95 2.72 -2.53
N ALA A 204 -22.79 1.89 -1.91
CA ALA A 204 -23.69 2.29 -0.83
C ALA A 204 -22.96 2.72 0.46
N LYS A 205 -21.67 2.37 0.60
CA LYS A 205 -20.84 2.65 1.79
C LYS A 205 -19.88 3.82 1.59
N LEU A 206 -19.88 4.42 0.40
CA LEU A 206 -19.03 5.56 0.07
C LEU A 206 -19.71 6.88 0.44
N ASP A 207 -18.92 7.85 0.86
CA ASP A 207 -19.36 9.23 1.03
C ASP A 207 -19.38 9.93 -0.33
N HIS A 208 -20.58 10.17 -0.87
CA HIS A 208 -20.77 10.88 -2.14
C HIS A 208 -20.97 12.39 -1.95
N SER A 209 -20.81 12.93 -0.73
CA SER A 209 -20.91 14.36 -0.47
C SER A 209 -19.65 15.13 -0.89
N VAL A 210 -18.54 14.41 -1.06
CA VAL A 210 -17.25 14.95 -1.51
C VAL A 210 -17.10 14.87 -3.03
N SER A 211 -16.32 15.81 -3.60
CA SER A 211 -16.03 15.85 -5.04
C SER A 211 -15.24 14.62 -5.50
N ASP A 212 -15.45 14.17 -6.74
CA ASP A 212 -14.68 13.08 -7.36
C ASP A 212 -13.18 13.44 -7.54
N SER A 213 -12.82 14.72 -7.44
CA SER A 213 -11.44 15.19 -7.41
C SER A 213 -10.76 15.02 -6.05
N HIS A 214 -11.53 14.86 -4.95
CA HIS A 214 -10.99 14.73 -3.59
C HIS A 214 -10.19 13.42 -3.49
N GLU A 215 -8.90 13.56 -3.15
CA GLU A 215 -7.99 12.45 -3.00
C GLU A 215 -7.72 12.18 -1.52
N SER A 216 -7.81 10.92 -1.14
CA SER A 216 -7.60 10.46 0.22
C SER A 216 -6.66 9.27 0.28
N SER A 217 -6.02 9.10 1.43
CA SER A 217 -5.22 7.90 1.72
C SER A 217 -6.16 6.76 2.15
N PHE A 218 -6.26 5.75 1.30
CA PHE A 218 -6.88 4.47 1.65
C PHE A 218 -5.82 3.50 2.18
N PHE A 219 -6.04 3.07 3.41
CA PHE A 219 -5.27 2.01 4.05
C PHE A 219 -6.09 0.73 4.06
N PHE A 220 -5.47 -0.39 3.69
CA PHE A 220 -6.05 -1.72 3.78
C PHE A 220 -5.06 -2.69 4.40
N PHE A 221 -5.51 -3.42 5.40
CA PHE A 221 -4.70 -4.38 6.13
C PHE A 221 -5.52 -5.63 6.48
N PRO A 222 -5.33 -6.75 5.75
CA PRO A 222 -5.90 -8.04 6.10
C PRO A 222 -5.42 -8.47 7.48
N LEU A 223 -6.30 -8.57 8.47
CA LEU A 223 -5.96 -9.01 9.83
C LEU A 223 -5.95 -10.55 9.94
N THR A 224 -6.88 -11.16 9.21
CA THR A 224 -7.04 -12.62 9.05
C THR A 224 -7.48 -12.90 7.61
N PRO A 225 -7.62 -14.17 7.20
CA PRO A 225 -8.23 -14.53 5.93
C PRO A 225 -9.66 -14.00 5.71
N TYR A 226 -10.37 -13.61 6.77
CA TYR A 226 -11.79 -13.21 6.70
C TYR A 226 -12.10 -11.86 7.34
N ILE A 227 -11.10 -11.20 7.92
CA ILE A 227 -11.26 -9.91 8.58
C ILE A 227 -10.16 -8.98 8.09
N ALA A 228 -10.53 -7.77 7.69
CA ALA A 228 -9.57 -6.74 7.33
C ALA A 228 -9.89 -5.40 8.01
N TYR A 229 -8.85 -4.64 8.27
CA TYR A 229 -8.92 -3.25 8.68
C TYR A 229 -8.83 -2.36 7.44
N VAL A 230 -9.65 -1.31 7.38
CA VAL A 230 -9.50 -0.21 6.42
C VAL A 230 -9.58 1.13 7.13
N SER A 231 -8.92 2.15 6.56
CA SER A 231 -9.08 3.54 7.00
C SER A 231 -9.06 4.46 5.78
N CYS A 232 -10.12 5.25 5.61
CA CYS A 232 -10.27 6.25 4.54
C CYS A 232 -11.46 7.16 4.86
N ASP A 233 -11.30 8.48 4.72
CA ASP A 233 -12.36 9.48 4.95
C ASP A 233 -13.50 9.42 3.91
N LEU A 234 -13.28 8.75 2.78
CA LEU A 234 -14.29 8.54 1.72
C LEU A 234 -15.27 7.38 2.03
N ILE A 235 -15.08 6.67 3.15
CA ILE A 235 -15.97 5.61 3.62
C ILE A 235 -16.86 6.21 4.71
N GLN A 236 -18.18 5.96 4.64
CA GLN A 236 -19.12 6.45 5.63
C GLN A 236 -18.76 5.99 7.05
N THR A 237 -18.60 6.94 7.97
CA THR A 237 -18.21 6.72 9.37
C THR A 237 -19.14 5.73 10.08
N GLY A 238 -18.57 4.84 10.90
CA GLY A 238 -19.32 3.85 11.67
C GLY A 238 -19.80 2.64 10.85
N SER A 239 -19.42 2.54 9.58
CA SER A 239 -19.75 1.41 8.73
C SER A 239 -19.02 0.14 9.16
N ILE A 240 -19.77 -0.87 9.58
CA ILE A 240 -19.30 -2.25 9.49
C ILE A 240 -19.51 -2.69 8.03
N LEU A 241 -18.46 -3.21 7.42
CA LEU A 241 -18.47 -3.66 6.03
C LEU A 241 -18.61 -5.18 6.02
N GLU A 242 -19.74 -5.69 5.53
CA GLU A 242 -19.98 -7.13 5.41
C GLU A 242 -20.02 -7.50 3.93
N PHE A 243 -19.02 -8.26 3.49
CA PHE A 243 -18.89 -8.65 2.10
C PHE A 243 -19.38 -10.09 1.97
N ASN A 244 -20.43 -10.27 1.18
CA ASN A 244 -21.02 -11.58 0.87
C ASN A 244 -20.66 -11.99 -0.56
N ASP A 245 -21.07 -13.18 -1.01
CA ASP A 245 -20.66 -13.70 -2.33
C ASP A 245 -21.07 -12.82 -3.54
N ASP A 246 -22.00 -11.87 -3.36
CA ASP A 246 -22.31 -10.85 -4.37
C ASP A 246 -21.19 -9.80 -4.53
N GLU A 247 -20.27 -9.72 -3.56
CA GLU A 247 -19.18 -8.73 -3.48
C GLU A 247 -17.81 -9.30 -3.85
N LEU A 248 -17.79 -10.45 -4.52
CA LEU A 248 -16.55 -11.14 -4.91
C LEU A 248 -15.59 -10.28 -5.73
N THR A 249 -16.12 -9.36 -6.54
CA THR A 249 -15.32 -8.41 -7.31
C THR A 249 -14.47 -7.52 -6.38
N HIS A 250 -15.04 -7.02 -5.28
CA HIS A 250 -14.31 -6.20 -4.32
C HIS A 250 -13.20 -6.99 -3.62
N ILE A 251 -13.47 -8.24 -3.24
CA ILE A 251 -12.47 -9.15 -2.67
C ILE A 251 -11.33 -9.41 -3.65
N PHE A 252 -11.63 -9.61 -4.94
CA PHE A 252 -10.60 -9.77 -5.97
C PHE A 252 -9.69 -8.54 -6.05
N TYR A 253 -10.24 -7.31 -6.09
CA TYR A 253 -9.43 -6.10 -6.17
C TYR A 253 -8.65 -5.80 -4.88
N LEU A 254 -9.21 -6.10 -3.70
CA LEU A 254 -8.49 -6.00 -2.43
C LEU A 254 -7.31 -6.98 -2.39
N ASN A 255 -7.50 -8.21 -2.83
CA ASN A 255 -6.41 -9.19 -2.93
C ASN A 255 -5.36 -8.78 -3.98
N TYR A 256 -5.79 -8.25 -5.13
CA TYR A 256 -4.89 -7.67 -6.11
C TYR A 256 -4.07 -6.51 -5.53
N TYR A 257 -4.66 -5.66 -4.69
CA TYR A 257 -3.94 -4.61 -3.97
C TYR A 257 -2.88 -5.19 -3.03
N SER A 258 -3.21 -6.21 -2.24
CA SER A 258 -2.22 -6.91 -1.39
C SER A 258 -1.06 -7.50 -2.20
N ILE A 259 -1.35 -8.15 -3.33
CA ILE A 259 -0.34 -8.79 -4.19
C ILE A 259 0.56 -7.75 -4.85
N SER A 260 -0.03 -6.74 -5.48
CA SER A 260 0.74 -5.66 -6.12
C SER A 260 1.55 -4.83 -5.13
N ASN A 261 1.15 -4.79 -3.86
CA ASN A 261 1.92 -4.14 -2.80
C ASN A 261 3.10 -4.98 -2.30
N ALA A 262 3.09 -6.30 -2.50
CA ALA A 262 4.12 -7.21 -2.01
C ALA A 262 5.51 -6.82 -2.54
N HIS A 263 6.53 -6.93 -1.67
CA HIS A 263 7.91 -6.65 -2.04
C HIS A 263 8.55 -7.86 -2.73
N LYS A 264 8.47 -9.05 -2.12
CA LYS A 264 9.01 -10.31 -2.64
C LYS A 264 8.01 -11.44 -2.56
N HIS A 265 7.22 -11.50 -1.49
CA HIS A 265 6.40 -12.66 -1.19
C HIS A 265 4.95 -12.31 -0.88
N VAL A 266 4.04 -13.13 -1.41
CA VAL A 266 2.61 -13.13 -1.08
C VAL A 266 2.32 -14.34 -0.19
N TYR A 267 1.44 -14.15 0.77
CA TYR A 267 1.09 -15.10 1.81
C TYR A 267 -0.40 -15.41 1.82
N SER A 268 -0.75 -16.67 2.06
CA SER A 268 -2.14 -17.12 2.15
C SER A 268 -2.33 -18.28 3.13
N SER A 269 -3.55 -18.40 3.66
CA SER A 269 -4.01 -19.57 4.41
C SER A 269 -4.41 -20.75 3.53
N VAL A 270 -4.53 -20.56 2.20
CA VAL A 270 -4.90 -21.60 1.25
C VAL A 270 -3.93 -21.63 0.06
N ARG A 271 -3.87 -22.75 -0.65
CA ARG A 271 -2.93 -22.95 -1.77
C ARG A 271 -3.33 -22.15 -3.02
N GLU A 272 -4.60 -21.87 -3.24
CA GLU A 272 -5.07 -21.12 -4.41
C GLU A 272 -6.13 -20.09 -3.97
N PRO A 273 -5.70 -18.95 -3.42
CA PRO A 273 -6.62 -17.99 -2.82
C PRO A 273 -7.41 -17.16 -3.84
N ILE A 274 -7.08 -17.23 -5.13
CA ILE A 274 -7.67 -16.41 -6.19
C ILE A 274 -7.88 -17.26 -7.44
N LYS A 275 -9.04 -17.11 -8.10
CA LYS A 275 -9.29 -17.72 -9.42
C LYS A 275 -8.59 -16.93 -10.53
N GLY A 276 -8.09 -17.63 -11.55
CA GLY A 276 -7.40 -16.99 -12.68
C GLY A 276 -5.97 -16.52 -12.34
N GLU A 277 -5.30 -17.21 -11.40
CA GLU A 277 -3.94 -16.87 -10.97
C GLU A 277 -2.94 -16.86 -12.13
N VAL A 278 -3.13 -17.72 -13.14
CA VAL A 278 -2.23 -17.79 -14.31
C VAL A 278 -2.33 -16.50 -15.15
N GLU A 279 -3.53 -16.02 -15.41
CA GLU A 279 -3.80 -14.77 -16.12
C GLU A 279 -3.26 -13.59 -15.31
N LEU A 280 -3.51 -13.58 -14.00
CA LEU A 280 -3.00 -12.54 -13.11
C LEU A 280 -1.47 -12.55 -13.04
N SER A 281 -0.83 -13.71 -12.97
CA SER A 281 0.63 -13.84 -12.99
C SER A 281 1.24 -13.28 -14.27
N LYS A 282 0.64 -13.58 -15.43
CA LYS A 282 1.04 -12.97 -16.72
C LYS A 282 0.92 -11.46 -16.69
N TYR A 283 -0.18 -10.93 -16.15
CA TYR A 283 -0.39 -9.50 -16.00
C TYR A 283 0.65 -8.85 -15.08
N LEU A 284 0.93 -9.45 -13.91
CA LEU A 284 1.89 -8.93 -12.92
C LEU A 284 3.34 -8.93 -13.44
N LYS A 285 3.69 -9.86 -14.34
CA LYS A 285 5.01 -9.91 -14.99
C LYS A 285 5.19 -8.84 -16.05
N ASN A 286 4.11 -8.46 -16.71
CA ASN A 286 4.12 -7.44 -17.73
C ASN A 286 4.08 -6.07 -17.05
N LYS A 287 5.23 -5.37 -17.03
CA LYS A 287 5.20 -3.96 -16.66
C LYS A 287 4.30 -3.22 -17.66
N PRO A 288 3.40 -2.33 -17.22
CA PRO A 288 2.64 -1.52 -18.14
C PRO A 288 3.62 -0.70 -18.99
N ASN A 289 3.65 -0.97 -20.29
CA ASN A 289 4.34 -0.11 -21.25
C ASN A 289 3.49 1.14 -21.47
N GLY A 290 4.09 2.32 -21.31
CA GLY A 290 3.45 3.61 -21.54
C GLY A 290 3.45 4.51 -20.29
N GLN A 291 3.20 5.80 -20.52
CA GLN A 291 3.12 6.78 -19.45
C GLN A 291 1.67 6.88 -18.95
N LEU A 292 1.51 6.99 -17.63
CA LEU A 292 0.23 7.26 -16.99
C LEU A 292 0.17 8.75 -16.68
N ILE A 293 -0.87 9.41 -17.17
CA ILE A 293 -1.11 10.84 -17.00
C ILE A 293 -2.27 11.00 -16.04
N LYS A 294 -2.06 11.75 -14.96
CA LYS A 294 -3.10 12.13 -14.00
C LYS A 294 -3.36 13.62 -14.10
N ILE A 295 -4.63 13.99 -14.16
CA ILE A 295 -5.05 15.40 -14.27
C ILE A 295 -6.09 15.65 -13.18
N TYR A 296 -5.85 16.65 -12.37
CA TYR A 296 -6.68 17.04 -11.25
C TYR A 296 -7.35 18.37 -11.57
N THR A 297 -8.67 18.35 -11.75
CA THR A 297 -9.51 19.55 -11.86
C THR A 297 -10.30 19.74 -10.56
N ASP A 298 -11.08 20.81 -10.46
CA ASP A 298 -11.91 21.05 -9.26
C ASP A 298 -12.98 19.95 -9.06
N GLN A 299 -13.43 19.33 -10.16
CA GLN A 299 -14.55 18.37 -10.14
C GLN A 299 -14.11 16.93 -10.37
N HIS A 300 -13.03 16.72 -11.14
CA HIS A 300 -12.66 15.39 -11.60
C HIS A 300 -11.17 15.14 -11.45
N ARG A 301 -10.84 13.88 -11.23
CA ARG A 301 -9.49 13.37 -11.42
C ARG A 301 -9.50 12.36 -12.55
N LEU A 302 -8.76 12.66 -13.60
CA LEU A 302 -8.59 11.79 -14.76
C LEU A 302 -7.32 10.95 -14.61
N SER A 303 -7.37 9.72 -15.10
CA SER A 303 -6.20 8.85 -15.20
C SER A 303 -6.19 8.19 -16.57
N ILE A 304 -5.24 8.62 -17.42
CA ILE A 304 -5.25 8.30 -18.84
C ILE A 304 -3.87 7.76 -19.25
N LYS A 305 -3.83 6.79 -20.15
CA LYS A 305 -2.58 6.34 -20.78
C LYS A 305 -2.22 7.26 -21.93
N GLY A 306 -0.95 7.65 -22.01
CA GLY A 306 -0.49 8.55 -23.06
C GLY A 306 1.03 8.62 -23.20
N LEU A 307 1.46 9.59 -23.98
CA LEU A 307 2.84 9.92 -24.28
C LEU A 307 3.02 11.44 -24.31
N VAL A 308 4.05 11.92 -23.61
CA VAL A 308 4.47 13.32 -23.66
C VAL A 308 4.99 13.65 -25.05
N VAL A 309 4.46 14.73 -25.62
CA VAL A 309 4.92 15.30 -26.89
C VAL A 309 5.97 16.38 -26.64
N SER A 310 5.69 17.27 -25.70
CA SER A 310 6.61 18.34 -25.30
C SER A 310 6.34 18.79 -23.87
N SER A 311 7.40 19.20 -23.19
CA SER A 311 7.32 19.91 -21.92
C SER A 311 8.39 20.98 -21.88
N ASP A 312 7.97 22.23 -21.75
CA ASP A 312 8.80 23.32 -21.27
C ASP A 312 8.20 23.80 -19.95
N GLY A 313 8.95 24.46 -19.07
CA GLY A 313 8.47 24.76 -17.71
C GLY A 313 7.13 25.53 -17.63
N ASN A 314 6.63 26.07 -18.75
CA ASN A 314 5.37 26.78 -18.85
C ASN A 314 4.26 26.01 -19.58
N SER A 315 4.57 24.93 -20.30
CA SER A 315 3.63 24.17 -21.13
C SER A 315 3.88 22.67 -21.07
N LEU A 316 2.80 21.90 -20.97
CA LEU A 316 2.82 20.45 -21.03
C LEU A 316 1.86 19.97 -22.11
N SER A 317 2.39 19.28 -23.12
CA SER A 317 1.62 18.68 -24.21
C SER A 317 1.79 17.17 -24.25
N PHE A 318 0.68 16.44 -24.38
CA PHE A 318 0.68 14.99 -24.48
C PHE A 318 -0.40 14.48 -25.42
N LEU A 319 -0.15 13.31 -25.98
CA LEU A 319 -1.12 12.51 -26.73
C LEU A 319 -1.59 11.38 -25.85
N CYS A 320 -2.88 11.14 -25.81
CA CYS A 320 -3.48 10.04 -25.06
C CYS A 320 -4.46 9.26 -25.92
N GLU A 321 -4.73 8.01 -25.54
CA GLU A 321 -5.74 7.23 -26.24
C GLU A 321 -7.12 7.90 -26.04
N PRO A 322 -7.93 8.05 -27.11
CA PRO A 322 -9.28 8.55 -26.99
C PRO A 322 -10.04 7.73 -25.94
N SER A 323 -10.54 8.40 -24.92
CA SER A 323 -11.23 7.74 -23.81
C SER A 323 -12.39 8.59 -23.32
N ASN A 324 -13.42 7.92 -22.79
CA ASN A 324 -14.55 8.61 -22.16
C ASN A 324 -14.08 9.54 -21.03
N GLU A 325 -12.94 9.25 -20.39
CA GLU A 325 -12.35 10.12 -19.37
C GLU A 325 -11.94 11.48 -19.95
N LEU A 326 -11.32 11.51 -21.14
CA LEU A 326 -10.84 12.75 -21.76
C LEU A 326 -11.98 13.74 -22.05
N SER A 327 -13.18 13.23 -22.36
CA SER A 327 -14.38 14.04 -22.60
C SER A 327 -14.85 14.85 -21.37
N LYS A 328 -14.35 14.52 -20.17
CA LYS A 328 -14.64 15.28 -18.95
C LYS A 328 -13.88 16.61 -18.87
N LEU A 329 -12.77 16.74 -19.62
CA LEU A 329 -12.03 18.00 -19.69
C LEU A 329 -12.75 18.99 -20.61
N LYS A 330 -12.63 20.27 -20.27
CA LYS A 330 -13.11 21.38 -21.10
C LYS A 330 -11.97 22.33 -21.45
N LEU A 331 -12.06 22.93 -22.62
CA LEU A 331 -11.17 24.02 -23.00
C LEU A 331 -11.27 25.17 -21.99
N GLY A 332 -10.13 25.67 -21.53
CA GLY A 332 -10.05 26.72 -20.50
C GLY A 332 -10.27 26.24 -19.07
N GLU A 333 -10.52 24.95 -18.84
CA GLU A 333 -10.71 24.41 -17.50
C GLU A 333 -9.43 24.53 -16.66
N LYS A 334 -9.63 24.86 -15.38
CA LYS A 334 -8.55 24.95 -14.40
C LYS A 334 -8.12 23.57 -13.94
N VAL A 335 -6.81 23.35 -13.97
CA VAL A 335 -6.14 22.14 -13.56
C VAL A 335 -5.22 22.50 -12.40
N SER A 336 -5.54 21.97 -11.22
CA SER A 336 -4.74 22.19 -10.01
C SER A 336 -3.38 21.50 -10.11
N LEU A 337 -3.36 20.30 -10.70
CA LEU A 337 -2.16 19.50 -10.89
C LEU A 337 -2.31 18.56 -12.10
N ALA A 338 -1.25 18.44 -12.89
CA ALA A 338 -1.07 17.37 -13.85
C ALA A 338 0.26 16.65 -13.56
N GLU A 339 0.23 15.33 -13.51
CA GLU A 339 1.39 14.49 -13.24
C GLU A 339 1.52 13.40 -14.29
N ILE A 340 2.77 13.14 -14.70
CA ILE A 340 3.09 12.06 -15.64
C ILE A 340 3.99 11.07 -14.93
N TYR A 341 3.57 9.82 -14.97
CA TYR A 341 4.30 8.70 -14.41
C TYR A 341 4.81 7.81 -15.53
N ASP A 342 6.10 7.53 -15.53
CA ASP A 342 6.70 6.49 -16.36
C ASP A 342 7.18 5.37 -15.45
N SER A 343 6.72 4.14 -15.73
CA SER A 343 7.14 2.94 -15.01
C SER A 343 6.97 3.05 -13.47
N GLY A 344 6.00 3.84 -13.02
CA GLY A 344 5.66 4.08 -11.61
C GLY A 344 6.37 5.26 -10.95
N SER A 345 7.30 5.93 -11.64
CA SER A 345 7.98 7.13 -11.14
C SER A 345 7.35 8.38 -11.75
N ASN A 346 7.06 9.38 -10.92
CA ASN A 346 6.66 10.70 -11.44
C ASN A 346 7.89 11.32 -12.14
N ILE A 347 7.74 11.67 -13.42
CA ILE A 347 8.80 12.29 -14.23
C ILE A 347 8.52 13.76 -14.53
N ILE A 348 7.25 14.19 -14.53
CA ILE A 348 6.84 15.56 -14.84
C ILE A 348 5.63 15.91 -13.96
N GLY A 349 5.65 17.08 -13.33
CA GLY A 349 4.54 17.65 -12.60
C GLY A 349 4.33 19.11 -12.98
N MET A 350 3.08 19.49 -13.24
CA MET A 350 2.68 20.85 -13.56
C MET A 350 1.52 21.27 -12.67
N ARG A 351 1.66 22.39 -11.95
CA ARG A 351 0.66 22.88 -10.99
C ARG A 351 0.01 24.15 -11.51
N HIS A 352 -1.25 24.37 -11.12
CA HIS A 352 -2.00 25.59 -11.40
C HIS A 352 -1.90 26.00 -12.88
N CYS A 353 -2.52 25.19 -13.73
CA CYS A 353 -2.50 25.35 -15.17
C CYS A 353 -3.92 25.35 -15.74
N SER A 354 -4.05 25.67 -17.02
CA SER A 354 -5.31 25.67 -17.74
C SER A 354 -5.21 24.83 -19.01
N VAL A 355 -6.32 24.18 -19.38
CA VAL A 355 -6.42 23.46 -20.66
C VAL A 355 -6.45 24.45 -21.82
N GLN A 356 -5.35 24.59 -22.56
CA GLN A 356 -5.24 25.51 -23.72
C GLN A 356 -5.64 24.88 -25.04
N LYS A 357 -5.48 23.57 -25.18
CA LYS A 357 -5.90 22.82 -26.35
C LYS A 357 -6.41 21.46 -25.94
N LEU A 358 -7.54 21.06 -26.50
CA LEU A 358 -8.16 19.77 -26.27
C LEU A 358 -8.73 19.26 -27.59
N ASP A 359 -8.16 18.18 -28.08
CA ASP A 359 -8.68 17.38 -29.19
C ASP A 359 -9.05 16.00 -28.63
N VAL A 360 -10.35 15.77 -28.41
CA VAL A 360 -10.84 14.55 -27.77
C VAL A 360 -10.69 13.33 -28.69
N ASP A 361 -10.89 13.54 -30.00
CA ASP A 361 -10.85 12.47 -31.00
C ASP A 361 -9.41 12.12 -31.39
N GLY A 362 -8.55 13.15 -31.54
CA GLY A 362 -7.12 12.99 -31.81
C GLY A 362 -6.27 12.73 -30.55
N GLY A 363 -6.84 12.89 -29.36
CA GLY A 363 -6.20 12.62 -28.07
C GLY A 363 -5.17 13.64 -27.62
N LEU A 364 -5.05 14.80 -28.29
CA LEU A 364 -4.08 15.83 -27.96
C LEU A 364 -4.60 16.75 -26.86
N VAL A 365 -3.81 16.90 -25.80
CA VAL A 365 -4.05 17.87 -24.72
C VAL A 365 -2.83 18.75 -24.54
N VAL A 366 -3.06 20.06 -24.39
CA VAL A 366 -2.05 21.05 -24.04
C VAL A 366 -2.50 21.80 -22.80
N LEU A 367 -1.67 21.74 -21.76
CA LEU A 367 -1.82 22.49 -20.51
C LEU A 367 -0.78 23.61 -20.48
N GLU A 368 -1.18 24.80 -20.08
CA GLU A 368 -0.26 25.93 -19.92
C GLU A 368 -0.36 26.48 -18.50
N SER A 369 0.80 26.83 -17.94
CA SER A 369 0.92 27.32 -16.57
C SER A 369 0.20 28.65 -16.46
N ASP A 370 -0.60 28.80 -15.41
CA ASP A 370 -1.17 30.09 -15.08
C ASP A 370 -0.08 31.07 -14.61
N PHE A 371 1.05 30.54 -14.13
CA PHE A 371 2.25 31.30 -13.79
C PHE A 371 3.23 31.28 -14.96
N LYS A 372 3.28 32.38 -15.71
CA LYS A 372 4.32 32.59 -16.72
C LYS A 372 5.57 33.08 -16.02
N PHE A 373 6.55 32.19 -15.84
CA PHE A 373 7.90 32.65 -15.49
C PHE A 373 8.46 33.36 -16.72
N CYS A 374 8.49 34.70 -16.67
CA CYS A 374 9.32 35.49 -17.58
C CYS A 374 10.77 35.18 -17.22
N ILE A 375 11.43 34.34 -18.01
CA ILE A 375 12.89 34.20 -18.00
C ILE A 375 13.45 35.23 -18.97
#